data_AF-A0A965GB66-F1
#
_entry.id   AF-A0A965GB66-F1
#
_cell.length_a   1.000
_cell.length_b   1.000
_cell.length_c   1.000
_cell.angle_alpha   90.00
_cell.angle_beta   90.00
_cell.angle_gamma   90.00
#
_symmetry.space_group_name_H-M   'P 1'
#
loop_
_entity.id
_entity.type
_entity.pdbx_description
1 polymer ?
#
loop_
_entity_poly.entity_id
_entity_poly.type
_entity_poly.pdbx_seq_one_letter_code
_entity_poly.pdbx_strand_id
1 'polypeptide(L)'
;MVKPGAQVSIGTSLSFTSTATAKLIKSSLLNLPLQVRFKPVTHYWKLSPLNKIFASTTPVWRADRLGTIQLEHRVGYSVEYSFTGLTPWRTVKPNISMTADPVSLLVKQTQEPPGEVKRIPRLVGGPCVNGKDAWGC
;
A
#
# COMPACT_ATOMS: atom_id res chain seq x y z
N MET A 1 -6.48 -1.62 -6.56
CA MET A 1 -6.42 -0.59 -5.51
C MET A 1 -6.91 -1.24 -4.21
N VAL A 2 -6.06 -1.32 -3.19
CA VAL A 2 -6.39 -2.01 -1.92
C VAL A 2 -7.22 -1.07 -1.06
N LYS A 3 -8.41 -1.51 -0.61
CA LYS A 3 -9.29 -0.71 0.25
C LYS A 3 -8.74 -0.67 1.70
N PRO A 4 -9.00 0.39 2.48
CA PRO A 4 -8.71 0.39 3.90
C PRO A 4 -9.34 -0.82 4.60
N GLY A 5 -8.58 -1.49 5.48
CA GLY A 5 -9.04 -2.70 6.17
C GLY A 5 -8.99 -3.99 5.33
N ALA A 6 -8.36 -3.96 4.15
CA ALA A 6 -8.21 -5.16 3.34
C ALA A 6 -7.36 -6.23 4.03
N GLN A 7 -7.79 -7.48 3.85
CA GLN A 7 -7.00 -8.65 4.21
C GLN A 7 -6.10 -9.02 3.03
N VAL A 8 -4.81 -9.23 3.31
CA VAL A 8 -3.79 -9.53 2.30
C VAL A 8 -3.14 -10.86 2.68
N SER A 9 -2.98 -11.76 1.71
CA SER A 9 -2.24 -12.99 1.93
C SER A 9 -0.75 -12.70 2.07
N ILE A 10 -0.06 -13.41 2.97
CA ILE A 10 1.40 -13.38 3.03
C ILE A 10 1.99 -13.77 1.67
N GLY A 11 3.06 -13.10 1.26
CA GLY A 11 3.75 -13.27 -0.01
C GLY A 11 3.19 -12.45 -1.16
N THR A 12 2.02 -11.82 -1.03
CA THR A 12 1.42 -10.97 -2.07
C THR A 12 2.22 -9.68 -2.27
N SER A 13 2.46 -9.30 -3.53
CA SER A 13 3.04 -8.01 -3.89
C SER A 13 1.95 -6.94 -4.00
N LEU A 14 2.12 -5.85 -3.27
CA LEU A 14 1.23 -4.70 -3.25
C LEU A 14 1.91 -3.49 -3.88
N SER A 15 1.21 -2.81 -4.79
CA SER A 15 1.64 -1.52 -5.32
C SER A 15 0.77 -0.43 -4.73
N PHE A 16 1.41 0.61 -4.19
CA PHE A 16 0.71 1.77 -3.65
C PHE A 16 0.78 2.92 -4.65
N THR A 17 -0.28 3.71 -4.70
CA THR A 17 -0.36 4.89 -5.57
C THR A 17 -0.88 6.07 -4.77
N SER A 18 -0.36 7.25 -5.10
CA SER A 18 -0.78 8.51 -4.50
C SER A 18 -1.89 9.17 -5.34
N THR A 19 -2.91 9.71 -4.69
CA THR A 19 -3.94 10.54 -5.33
C THR A 19 -3.60 12.03 -5.31
N ALA A 20 -2.43 12.42 -4.78
CA ALA A 20 -1.96 13.80 -4.79
C ALA A 20 -1.87 14.36 -6.22
N THR A 21 -2.59 15.45 -6.46
CA THR A 21 -2.61 16.16 -7.74
C THR A 21 -2.15 17.61 -7.58
N ALA A 22 -1.76 18.22 -8.69
CA ALA A 22 -1.46 19.65 -8.71
C ALA A 22 -2.75 20.46 -8.58
N LYS A 23 -2.69 21.58 -7.85
CA LYS A 23 -3.82 22.50 -7.69
C LYS A 23 -3.41 23.91 -8.11
N LEU A 24 -4.24 24.56 -8.90
CA LEU A 24 -4.08 25.96 -9.30
C LEU A 24 -5.16 26.80 -8.61
N ILE A 25 -4.73 27.88 -7.97
CA ILE A 25 -5.59 28.89 -7.36
C ILE A 25 -5.33 30.19 -8.09
N LYS A 26 -6.38 30.78 -8.65
CA LYS A 26 -6.35 32.13 -9.23
C LYS A 26 -6.81 33.10 -8.16
N SER A 27 -6.09 34.21 -8.01
CA SER A 27 -6.39 35.25 -7.04
C SER A 27 -5.98 36.61 -7.60
N SER A 28 -6.18 37.68 -6.83
CA SER A 28 -5.65 39.00 -7.11
C SER A 28 -4.87 39.53 -5.91
N LEU A 29 -3.81 40.28 -6.18
CA LEU A 29 -3.04 40.97 -5.16
C LEU A 29 -2.73 42.37 -5.69
N LEU A 30 -3.11 43.41 -4.95
CA LEU A 30 -2.95 44.81 -5.39
C LEU A 30 -3.56 45.08 -6.78
N ASN A 31 -4.75 44.52 -7.04
CA ASN A 31 -5.45 44.57 -8.34
C ASN A 31 -4.70 43.90 -9.51
N LEU A 32 -3.63 43.16 -9.26
CA LEU A 32 -2.93 42.38 -10.28
C LEU A 32 -3.38 40.92 -10.25
N PRO A 33 -3.65 40.28 -11.40
CA PRO A 33 -4.04 38.89 -11.47
C PRO A 33 -2.86 37.97 -11.12
N LEU A 34 -3.03 37.19 -10.05
CA LEU A 34 -2.05 36.26 -9.52
C LEU A 34 -2.52 34.82 -9.71
N GLN A 35 -1.60 33.92 -10.02
CA GLN A 35 -1.84 32.49 -9.99
C GLN A 35 -0.86 31.85 -9.01
N VAL A 36 -1.38 30.95 -8.17
CA VAL A 36 -0.60 30.12 -7.27
C VAL A 36 -0.85 28.67 -7.63
N ARG A 37 0.21 27.89 -7.85
CA ARG A 37 0.12 26.46 -8.10
C ARG A 37 0.87 25.67 -7.06
N PHE A 38 0.24 24.58 -6.62
CA PHE A 38 0.80 23.59 -5.73
C PHE A 38 1.08 22.34 -6.55
N LYS A 39 2.33 21.87 -6.59
CA LYS A 39 2.69 20.66 -7.32
C LYS A 39 3.28 19.61 -6.39
N PRO A 40 2.81 18.36 -6.42
CA PRO A 40 3.47 17.29 -5.69
C PRO A 40 4.87 17.08 -6.29
N VAL A 41 5.89 17.09 -5.44
CA VAL A 41 7.30 16.95 -5.83
C VAL A 41 7.98 15.78 -5.14
N THR A 42 7.56 15.43 -3.93
CA THR A 42 8.14 14.31 -3.18
C THR A 42 7.05 13.45 -2.59
N HIS A 43 7.28 12.14 -2.56
CA HIS A 43 6.39 11.16 -1.94
C HIS A 43 7.20 10.35 -0.95
N TYR A 44 6.67 10.19 0.25
CA TYR A 44 7.27 9.43 1.33
C TYR A 44 6.23 8.46 1.88
N TRP A 45 6.59 7.19 1.93
CA TRP A 45 5.74 6.13 2.45
C TRP A 45 6.47 5.43 3.58
N LYS A 46 5.72 5.06 4.62
CA LYS A 46 6.24 4.30 5.76
C LYS A 46 5.28 3.18 6.12
N LEU A 47 5.85 1.99 6.35
CA LEU A 47 5.12 0.83 6.84
C LEU A 47 5.47 0.60 8.31
N SER A 48 4.49 0.77 9.19
CA SER A 48 4.58 0.50 10.63
C SER A 48 3.92 -0.86 10.92
N PRO A 49 4.48 -1.73 11.78
CA PRO A 49 5.68 -1.57 12.61
C PRO A 49 6.99 -1.98 11.92
N LEU A 50 6.98 -2.20 10.60
CA LEU A 50 8.17 -2.67 9.87
C LEU A 50 9.30 -1.63 9.78
N ASN A 51 9.00 -0.36 10.01
CA ASN A 51 9.90 0.78 9.77
C ASN A 51 10.48 0.80 8.35
N LYS A 52 9.81 0.17 7.38
CA LYS A 52 10.20 0.23 5.95
C LYS A 52 9.74 1.57 5.37
N ILE A 53 10.64 2.23 4.66
CA ILE A 53 10.43 3.57 4.11
C ILE A 53 10.66 3.55 2.60
N PHE A 54 9.82 4.25 1.85
CA PHE A 54 9.94 4.39 0.40
C PHE A 54 9.83 5.85 -0.02
N ALA A 55 10.73 6.29 -0.90
CA ALA A 55 10.69 7.60 -1.54
C ALA A 55 10.36 7.45 -3.03
N SER A 56 9.12 7.09 -3.35
CA SER A 56 8.66 6.81 -4.72
C SER A 56 7.21 7.21 -4.90
N THR A 57 6.81 7.56 -6.12
CA THR A 57 5.41 7.80 -6.50
C THR A 57 4.57 6.52 -6.48
N THR A 58 5.19 5.38 -6.79
CA THR A 58 4.54 4.07 -6.87
C THR A 58 5.41 2.98 -6.23
N PRO A 59 5.55 2.97 -4.89
CA PRO A 59 6.33 1.94 -4.23
C PRO A 59 5.62 0.58 -4.30
N VAL A 60 6.43 -0.47 -4.39
CA VAL A 60 5.98 -1.86 -4.34
C VAL A 60 6.53 -2.50 -3.07
N TRP A 61 5.66 -3.18 -2.33
CA TRP A 61 6.04 -3.95 -1.15
C TRP A 61 5.42 -5.35 -1.22
N ARG A 62 6.25 -6.36 -0.95
CA ARG A 62 5.79 -7.74 -0.80
C ARG A 62 5.45 -7.99 0.66
N ALA A 63 4.22 -8.43 0.94
CA ALA A 63 3.73 -8.72 2.28
C ALA A 63 4.49 -9.90 2.90
N ASP A 64 5.62 -9.63 3.52
CA ASP A 64 6.58 -10.62 4.03
C ASP A 64 6.42 -10.93 5.52
N ARG A 65 5.50 -10.23 6.20
CA ARG A 65 5.24 -10.41 7.64
C ARG A 65 3.75 -10.45 7.92
N LEU A 66 3.34 -11.38 8.78
CA LEU A 66 1.97 -11.48 9.29
C LEU A 66 1.64 -10.35 10.27
N GLY A 67 0.36 -10.01 10.35
CA GLY A 67 -0.19 -9.06 11.31
C GLY A 67 -0.70 -7.77 10.66
N THR A 68 -1.10 -6.82 11.51
CA THR A 68 -1.59 -5.51 11.06
C THR A 68 -0.42 -4.61 10.69
N ILE A 69 -0.44 -4.12 9.46
CA ILE A 69 0.52 -3.18 8.91
C ILE A 69 -0.20 -1.86 8.64
N GLN A 70 0.34 -0.77 9.16
CA GLN A 70 -0.12 0.59 8.87
C GLN A 70 0.77 1.24 7.81
N LEU A 71 0.13 1.75 6.77
CA LEU A 71 0.75 2.52 5.71
C LEU A 71 0.49 4.01 5.98
N GLU A 72 1.57 4.74 6.24
CA GLU A 72 1.58 6.20 6.34
C GLU A 72 2.10 6.77 5.01
N HIS A 73 1.46 7.84 4.52
CA HIS A 73 1.86 8.52 3.29
C HIS A 73 1.97 10.03 3.51
N ARG A 74 3.08 10.62 3.06
CA ARG A 74 3.33 12.07 3.11
C ARG A 74 3.79 12.55 1.74
N VAL A 75 3.25 13.69 1.33
CA VAL A 75 3.57 14.33 0.04
C VAL A 75 4.12 15.71 0.30
N GLY A 76 5.29 16.00 -0.27
CA GLY A 76 5.82 17.35 -0.34
C GLY A 76 5.31 18.05 -1.60
N TYR A 77 4.87 19.30 -1.44
CA TYR A 77 4.39 20.16 -2.49
C TYR A 77 5.31 21.36 -2.67
N SER A 78 5.71 21.63 -3.92
CA SER A 78 6.27 22.94 -4.27
C SER A 78 5.13 23.94 -4.39
N VAL A 79 5.36 25.15 -3.86
CA VAL A 79 4.46 26.28 -4.00
C VAL A 79 5.09 27.23 -4.99
N GLU A 80 4.39 27.52 -6.08
CA GLU A 80 4.88 28.45 -7.09
C GLU A 80 3.82 29.52 -7.36
N TYR A 81 4.24 30.75 -7.64
CA TYR A 81 3.35 31.85 -7.99
C TYR A 81 3.78 32.58 -9.26
N SER A 82 2.85 33.19 -9.96
CA SER A 82 3.10 34.03 -11.14
C SER A 82 2.04 35.13 -11.24
N PHE A 83 2.48 36.37 -11.41
CA PHE A 83 1.61 37.43 -11.91
C PHE A 83 1.40 37.24 -13.40
N THR A 84 0.13 37.05 -13.79
CA THR A 84 -0.24 36.62 -15.14
C THR A 84 0.23 37.68 -16.15
N GLY A 85 1.06 37.27 -17.11
CA GLY A 85 1.59 38.15 -18.16
C GLY A 85 2.74 39.06 -17.74
N LEU A 86 3.12 39.08 -16.46
CA LEU A 86 4.18 39.97 -15.95
C LEU A 86 5.44 39.21 -15.52
N THR A 87 5.28 38.05 -14.88
CA THR A 87 6.41 37.34 -14.27
C THR A 87 6.38 35.84 -14.58
N PRO A 88 7.54 35.20 -14.81
CA PRO A 88 7.62 33.74 -14.83
C PRO A 88 7.25 33.17 -13.44
N TRP A 89 6.98 31.86 -13.40
CA TRP A 89 6.71 31.17 -12.15
C TRP A 89 7.89 31.27 -11.19
N ARG A 90 7.63 31.70 -9.96
CA ARG A 90 8.59 31.80 -8.87
C ARG A 90 8.25 30.80 -7.79
N THR A 91 9.25 30.08 -7.29
CA THR A 91 9.08 29.11 -6.20
C THR A 91 9.13 29.82 -4.85
N VAL A 92 8.16 29.52 -3.99
CA VAL A 92 8.13 29.95 -2.60
C VAL A 92 8.80 28.87 -1.75
N LYS A 93 9.68 29.28 -0.82
CA LYS A 93 10.27 28.39 0.19
C LYS A 93 9.81 28.84 1.59
N PRO A 94 9.60 27.92 2.54
CA PRO A 94 9.74 26.47 2.41
C PRO A 94 8.59 25.81 1.62
N ASN A 95 8.83 24.59 1.15
CA ASN A 95 7.77 23.75 0.57
C ASN A 95 6.76 23.33 1.64
N ILE A 96 5.55 22.98 1.21
CA ILE A 96 4.50 22.48 2.11
C ILE A 96 4.56 20.96 2.13
N SER A 97 4.26 20.34 3.26
CA SER A 97 4.09 18.90 3.33
C SER A 97 2.69 18.55 3.82
N MET A 98 2.04 17.59 3.18
CA MET A 98 0.73 17.09 3.55
C MET A 98 0.83 15.60 3.88
N THR A 99 0.23 15.20 4.99
CA THR A 99 0.16 13.79 5.41
C THR A 99 -1.24 13.28 5.10
N ALA A 100 -1.34 12.12 4.47
CA ALA A 100 -2.60 11.43 4.25
C ALA A 100 -2.97 10.59 5.48
N ASP A 101 -4.26 10.29 5.64
CA ASP A 101 -4.72 9.41 6.70
C ASP A 101 -4.08 8.01 6.55
N PRO A 102 -3.62 7.40 7.65
CA PRO A 102 -2.97 6.11 7.60
C PRO A 102 -3.95 5.00 7.20
N VAL A 103 -3.49 4.09 6.34
CA VAL A 103 -4.29 2.94 5.89
C VAL A 103 -3.80 1.69 6.59
N SER A 104 -4.71 0.97 7.25
CA SER A 104 -4.39 -0.31 7.89
C SER A 104 -4.70 -1.50 6.95
N LEU A 105 -3.78 -2.46 6.92
CA LEU A 105 -3.84 -3.70 6.15
C LEU A 105 -3.60 -4.87 7.09
N LEU A 106 -4.35 -5.95 6.97
CA LEU A 106 -4.16 -7.15 7.79
C LEU A 106 -3.56 -8.27 6.94
N VAL A 107 -2.30 -8.60 7.20
CA VAL A 107 -1.60 -9.70 6.50
C VAL A 107 -1.85 -11.01 7.24
N LYS A 108 -2.45 -11.99 6.54
CA LYS A 108 -2.76 -13.32 7.07
C LYS A 108 -2.13 -14.42 6.24
N GLN A 109 -1.97 -15.57 6.87
CA GLN A 109 -1.65 -16.80 6.17
C GLN A 109 -2.95 -17.42 5.68
N THR A 110 -3.08 -17.54 4.36
CA THR A 110 -4.20 -18.24 3.73
C THR A 110 -3.81 -19.70 3.58
N GLN A 111 -3.57 -20.38 4.69
CA GLN A 111 -3.60 -21.84 4.71
C GLN A 111 -5.01 -22.22 5.15
N GLU A 112 -5.80 -22.81 4.24
CA GLU A 112 -6.71 -23.83 4.70
C GLU A 112 -5.84 -24.89 5.40
N PRO A 113 -6.16 -25.30 6.65
CA PRO A 113 -5.51 -26.48 7.22
C PRO A 113 -5.65 -27.61 6.19
N PRO A 114 -4.61 -28.43 5.94
CA PRO A 114 -4.75 -29.56 5.04
C PRO A 114 -5.95 -30.36 5.53
N GLY A 115 -7.01 -30.39 4.69
CA GLY A 115 -8.28 -30.98 5.06
C GLY A 115 -8.01 -32.34 5.67
N GLU A 116 -8.55 -32.58 6.86
CA GLU A 116 -8.36 -33.80 7.61
C GLU A 116 -8.63 -34.97 6.64
N VAL A 117 -7.57 -35.67 6.22
CA VAL A 117 -7.72 -36.81 5.34
C VAL A 117 -8.64 -37.76 6.08
N LYS A 118 -9.87 -37.96 5.59
CA LYS A 118 -10.85 -38.89 6.15
C LYS A 118 -10.14 -40.23 6.32
N ARG A 119 -9.65 -40.50 7.53
CA ARG A 119 -9.05 -41.79 7.86
C ARG A 119 -10.20 -42.77 7.92
N ILE A 120 -10.33 -43.58 6.87
CA ILE A 120 -11.26 -44.71 6.87
C ILE A 120 -10.88 -45.57 8.09
N PRO A 121 -11.81 -45.90 8.99
CA PRO A 121 -11.50 -46.67 10.18
C PRO A 121 -10.88 -48.01 9.79
N ARG A 122 -9.71 -48.34 10.38
CA ARG A 122 -9.07 -49.64 10.19
C ARG A 122 -9.96 -50.72 10.80
N LEU A 123 -10.29 -51.74 10.01
CA LEU A 123 -10.81 -53.00 10.52
C LEU A 123 -9.63 -53.77 11.13
N VAL A 124 -9.54 -53.81 12.46
CA VAL A 124 -8.52 -54.57 13.17
C VAL A 124 -8.96 -56.04 13.14
N GLY A 125 -8.20 -56.92 12.45
CA GLY A 125 -8.40 -58.38 12.50
C GLY A 125 -8.75 -59.11 11.18
N GLY A 126 -8.55 -58.50 10.01
CA GLY A 126 -8.70 -59.19 8.71
C GLY A 126 -7.40 -59.86 8.23
N PRO A 127 -7.45 -60.98 7.49
CA PRO A 127 -6.25 -61.60 6.92
C PRO A 127 -5.59 -60.68 5.87
N CYS A 128 -4.25 -60.57 5.90
CA CYS A 128 -3.51 -59.77 4.91
C CYS A 128 -3.75 -60.31 3.50
N VAL A 129 -4.30 -59.48 2.60
CA VAL A 129 -4.47 -59.87 1.20
C VAL A 129 -3.26 -59.36 0.42
N ASN A 130 -2.44 -60.26 -0.11
CA ASN A 130 -1.31 -59.88 -0.96
C ASN A 130 -1.81 -59.48 -2.35
N GLY A 131 -1.99 -58.17 -2.57
CA GLY A 131 -2.29 -57.56 -3.87
C GLY A 131 -1.61 -56.20 -4.00
N LYS A 132 -1.30 -55.77 -5.23
CA LYS A 132 -0.61 -54.49 -5.51
C LYS A 132 -1.38 -53.23 -5.09
N ASP A 133 -2.64 -53.38 -4.67
CA ASP A 133 -3.50 -52.32 -4.10
C ASP A 133 -3.86 -52.56 -2.62
N ALA A 134 -3.08 -53.37 -1.89
CA ALA A 134 -3.37 -53.68 -0.50
C ALA A 134 -2.67 -52.71 0.47
N TRP A 135 -3.48 -51.90 1.16
CA TRP A 135 -3.06 -51.10 2.31
C TRP A 135 -3.10 -51.94 3.60
N GLY A 136 -2.02 -52.65 3.86
CA GLY A 136 -1.70 -53.21 5.17
C GLY A 136 -2.21 -54.63 5.45
N CYS A 137 -1.46 -55.27 6.35
CA CYS A 137 -1.93 -56.23 7.33
C CYS A 137 -2.57 -55.47 8.51
#